data_AF-A0AAE7BYY0-F1
#
_entry.id   AF-A0AAE7BYY0-F1
#
_cell.length_a   1.000
_cell.length_b   1.000
_cell.length_c   1.000
_cell.angle_alpha   90.00
_cell.angle_beta   90.00
_cell.angle_gamma   90.00
#
_symmetry.space_group_name_H-M   'P 1'
#
loop_
_entity.id
_entity.type
_entity.pdbx_description
1 polymer ?
#
loop_
_entity_poly.entity_id
_entity_poly.type
_entity_poly.pdbx_seq_one_letter_code
_entity_poly.pdbx_strand_id
1 'polypeptide(L)'
;MKKYLATAALSTAVLLSASTSVFANQAPVQAPLPSVQQANLAINDSTIDANDPEKINAVLKEGLEVSNENKTVEHVFEDGSSIRLTVNVTAQPNSGARSLAAAAVQDYNASVSISGSSATIGTDLWTYTLYQHYQSNGSVVTWYEGAPSSTFDKPFYSLWSLDSEVLAVTSNPGYPGGIYSTASMKCSFGIWEVSPQTANAKLTLSIKGNGTYTGYAHFV
;
A
#
# COMPACT_ATOMS: atom_id res chain seq x y z
N MET A 1 85.59 -23.09 -6.77
CA MET A 1 84.75 -23.68 -7.85
C MET A 1 83.64 -22.67 -8.14
N LYS A 2 83.73 -21.97 -9.29
CA LYS A 2 82.81 -22.08 -10.46
C LYS A 2 81.38 -21.59 -10.10
N LYS A 3 80.76 -20.54 -10.68
CA LYS A 3 80.96 -19.70 -11.88
C LYS A 3 80.13 -18.39 -11.68
N TYR A 4 80.68 -17.20 -11.91
CA TYR A 4 80.56 -16.33 -13.11
C TYR A 4 79.15 -15.75 -13.44
N LEU A 5 79.06 -14.42 -13.26
CA LEU A 5 78.59 -13.38 -14.21
C LEU A 5 77.30 -13.61 -15.02
N ALA A 6 76.34 -12.67 -14.92
CA ALA A 6 76.19 -11.59 -15.91
C ALA A 6 74.86 -10.81 -15.76
N THR A 7 75.03 -9.51 -15.93
CA THR A 7 74.11 -8.41 -16.26
C THR A 7 73.13 -8.72 -17.41
N ALA A 8 71.91 -8.16 -17.34
CA ALA A 8 71.35 -7.20 -18.32
C ALA A 8 69.85 -7.38 -18.68
N ALA A 9 69.18 -6.21 -18.65
CA ALA A 9 68.24 -5.66 -19.63
C ALA A 9 66.78 -6.13 -19.72
N LEU A 10 65.93 -5.09 -19.74
CA LEU A 10 64.55 -4.99 -20.21
C LEU A 10 64.24 -5.85 -21.45
N SER A 11 63.01 -6.36 -21.55
CA SER A 11 61.98 -5.85 -22.49
C SER A 11 60.69 -6.67 -22.45
N THR A 12 59.60 -5.95 -22.56
CA THR A 12 58.20 -6.35 -22.76
C THR A 12 58.01 -7.38 -23.87
N ALA A 13 57.13 -8.35 -23.65
CA ALA A 13 56.38 -9.00 -24.72
C ALA A 13 55.02 -9.46 -24.18
N VAL A 14 53.97 -8.81 -24.66
CA VAL A 14 52.57 -9.23 -24.56
C VAL A 14 52.44 -10.57 -25.28
N LEU A 15 51.94 -11.60 -24.59
CA LEU A 15 51.49 -12.84 -25.21
C LEU A 15 49.99 -12.99 -24.92
N LEU A 16 49.20 -12.72 -25.96
CA LEU A 16 47.83 -13.21 -26.07
C LEU A 16 47.87 -14.74 -25.97
N SER A 17 47.16 -15.29 -25.00
CA SER A 17 46.70 -16.68 -25.06
C SER A 17 45.17 -16.67 -25.04
N ALA A 18 44.60 -17.08 -26.17
CA ALA A 18 43.19 -17.33 -26.31
C ALA A 18 42.80 -18.50 -25.40
N SER A 19 41.93 -18.24 -24.42
CA SER A 19 41.14 -19.27 -23.78
C SER A 19 39.74 -19.19 -24.37
N THR A 20 39.39 -20.22 -25.14
CA THR A 20 38.02 -20.45 -25.62
C THR A 20 37.13 -20.64 -24.39
N SER A 21 36.32 -19.63 -24.06
CA SER A 21 35.22 -19.78 -23.12
C SER A 21 34.19 -20.71 -23.74
N VAL A 22 34.19 -21.96 -23.28
CA VAL A 22 33.02 -22.82 -23.41
C VAL A 22 31.94 -22.18 -22.55
N PHE A 23 31.05 -21.41 -23.16
CA PHE A 23 29.82 -21.01 -22.51
C PHE A 23 28.98 -22.27 -22.31
N ALA A 24 29.09 -22.87 -21.12
CA ALA A 24 28.03 -23.70 -20.60
C ALA A 24 26.80 -22.81 -20.51
N ASN A 25 25.85 -23.03 -21.41
CA ASN A 25 24.54 -22.41 -21.41
C ASN A 25 23.77 -22.97 -20.20
N GLN A 26 24.12 -22.53 -18.99
CA GLN A 26 23.27 -22.74 -17.82
C GLN A 26 22.09 -21.79 -18.02
N ALA A 27 20.93 -22.36 -18.37
CA ALA A 27 19.67 -21.66 -18.19
C ALA A 27 19.67 -21.04 -16.79
N PRO A 28 19.22 -19.78 -16.63
CA PRO A 28 19.16 -19.16 -15.32
C PRO A 28 18.43 -20.14 -14.40
N VAL A 29 19.11 -20.56 -13.32
CA VAL A 29 18.49 -21.39 -12.30
C VAL A 29 17.41 -20.52 -11.68
N GLN A 30 16.20 -20.63 -12.22
CA GLN A 30 15.02 -20.02 -11.66
C GLN A 30 14.88 -20.65 -10.28
N ALA A 31 15.07 -19.84 -9.23
CA ALA A 31 14.83 -20.28 -7.88
C ALA A 31 13.45 -20.95 -7.86
N PRO A 32 13.33 -22.19 -7.34
CA PRO A 32 12.03 -22.84 -7.29
C PRO A 32 11.08 -21.90 -6.56
N LEU A 33 9.97 -21.54 -7.23
CA LEU A 33 8.89 -20.83 -6.59
C LEU A 33 8.54 -21.61 -5.31
N PRO A 34 8.51 -20.96 -4.14
CA PRO A 34 8.15 -21.67 -2.92
C PRO A 34 6.82 -22.38 -3.16
N SER A 35 6.76 -23.66 -2.76
CA SER A 35 5.51 -24.40 -2.83
C SER A 35 4.42 -23.61 -2.12
N VAL A 36 3.19 -23.64 -2.63
CA VAL A 36 2.04 -22.92 -2.03
C VAL A 36 1.94 -23.20 -0.52
N GLN A 37 2.36 -24.39 -0.07
CA GLN A 37 2.45 -24.76 1.35
C GLN A 37 3.54 -24.01 2.14
N GLN A 38 4.73 -23.77 1.59
CA GLN A 38 5.79 -23.02 2.28
C GLN A 38 5.48 -21.52 2.35
N ALA A 39 4.85 -20.96 1.31
CA ALA A 39 4.30 -19.61 1.37
C ALA A 39 3.17 -19.55 2.43
N ASN A 40 2.25 -20.51 2.46
CA ASN A 40 1.19 -20.54 3.45
C ASN A 40 1.68 -20.64 4.91
N LEU A 41 2.87 -21.21 5.18
CA LEU A 41 3.40 -21.32 6.53
C LEU A 41 4.16 -20.06 7.01
N ALA A 42 4.83 -19.33 6.11
CA ALA A 42 5.53 -18.10 6.46
C ALA A 42 4.59 -16.89 6.58
N ILE A 43 3.47 -16.90 5.85
CA ILE A 43 2.55 -15.76 5.72
C ILE A 43 1.45 -15.78 6.79
N ASN A 44 1.15 -16.98 7.29
CA ASN A 44 0.18 -17.21 8.35
C ASN A 44 0.87 -17.42 9.71
N ASP A 45 2.15 -17.01 9.78
CA ASP A 45 2.86 -16.97 11.04
C ASP A 45 2.29 -15.82 11.89
N SER A 46 1.80 -16.17 13.08
CA SER A 46 1.37 -15.23 14.10
C SER A 46 2.51 -14.35 14.62
N THR A 47 3.76 -14.61 14.22
CA THR A 47 4.91 -13.74 14.52
C THR A 47 5.00 -12.50 13.62
N ILE A 48 4.23 -12.43 12.53
CA ILE A 48 4.15 -11.22 11.72
C ILE A 48 3.28 -10.19 12.45
N ASP A 49 3.85 -9.06 12.81
CA ASP A 49 3.18 -8.02 13.59
C ASP A 49 2.00 -7.40 12.84
N ALA A 50 2.09 -7.29 11.51
CA ALA A 50 0.98 -6.87 10.64
C ALA A 50 -0.15 -7.92 10.47
N ASN A 51 -0.02 -9.11 11.07
CA ASN A 51 -1.09 -10.09 11.24
C ASN A 51 -1.66 -10.13 12.67
N ASP A 52 -0.97 -9.53 13.65
CA ASP A 52 -1.39 -9.49 15.06
C ASP A 52 -2.42 -8.37 15.27
N PRO A 53 -3.70 -8.70 15.53
CA PRO A 53 -4.73 -7.68 15.69
C PRO A 53 -4.49 -6.76 16.89
N GLU A 54 -3.81 -7.19 17.94
CA GLU A 54 -3.50 -6.32 19.08
C GLU A 54 -2.53 -5.21 18.69
N LYS A 55 -1.49 -5.55 17.91
CA LYS A 55 -0.50 -4.59 17.40
C LYS A 55 -1.13 -3.65 16.37
N ILE A 56 -1.94 -4.18 15.45
CA ILE A 56 -2.69 -3.36 14.49
C ILE A 56 -3.60 -2.37 15.21
N ASN A 57 -4.37 -2.84 16.20
CA ASN A 57 -5.26 -1.99 16.98
C ASN A 57 -4.49 -0.94 17.80
N ALA A 58 -3.26 -1.22 18.24
CA ALA A 58 -2.41 -0.25 18.91
C ALA A 58 -2.00 0.90 17.96
N VAL A 59 -1.53 0.58 16.76
CA VAL A 59 -1.21 1.58 15.71
C VAL A 59 -2.45 2.43 15.38
N LEU A 60 -3.61 1.79 15.26
CA LEU A 60 -4.88 2.47 14.97
C LEU A 60 -5.38 3.34 16.13
N LYS A 61 -5.02 3.04 17.38
CA LYS A 61 -5.34 3.91 18.53
C LYS A 61 -4.49 5.18 18.54
N GLU A 62 -3.23 5.10 18.09
CA GLU A 62 -2.40 6.29 17.87
C GLU A 62 -2.95 7.15 16.74
N GLY A 63 -3.52 6.49 15.72
CA GLY A 63 -4.15 7.13 14.58
C GLY A 63 -3.14 7.44 13.48
N LEU A 64 -3.53 7.13 12.24
CA LEU A 64 -2.74 7.47 11.05
C LEU A 64 -3.44 8.59 10.29
N GLU A 65 -2.65 9.54 9.79
CA GLU A 65 -3.14 10.70 9.03
C GLU A 65 -2.30 10.90 7.76
N VAL A 66 -2.99 11.19 6.66
CA VAL A 66 -2.41 11.54 5.36
C VAL A 66 -3.10 12.78 4.79
N SER A 67 -2.37 13.58 4.00
CA SER A 67 -2.86 14.85 3.44
C SER A 67 -2.47 15.00 1.97
N ASN A 68 -2.76 16.18 1.39
CA ASN A 68 -2.30 16.54 0.05
C ASN A 68 -0.77 16.51 -0.08
N GLU A 69 -0.06 16.94 0.97
CA GLU A 69 1.39 17.04 1.01
C GLU A 69 2.04 15.70 1.32
N ASN A 70 1.43 14.91 2.21
CA ASN A 70 1.89 13.58 2.55
C ASN A 70 0.80 12.54 2.29
N LYS A 71 0.80 11.98 1.07
CA LYS A 71 -0.27 11.07 0.63
C LYS A 71 -0.16 9.67 1.21
N THR A 72 0.97 9.32 1.82
CA THR A 72 1.22 7.99 2.38
C THR A 72 1.92 8.12 3.72
N VAL A 73 1.41 7.44 4.73
CA VAL A 73 2.11 7.24 6.00
C VAL A 73 2.19 5.75 6.29
N GLU A 74 3.27 5.34 6.92
CA GLU A 74 3.55 3.93 7.20
C GLU A 74 4.10 3.80 8.62
N HIS A 75 3.53 2.89 9.39
CA HIS A 75 4.09 2.40 10.63
C HIS A 75 4.81 1.09 10.35
N VAL A 76 6.12 1.05 10.56
CA VAL A 76 6.95 -0.15 10.36
C VAL A 76 7.24 -0.78 11.71
N PHE A 77 6.90 -2.05 11.87
CA PHE A 77 7.16 -2.85 13.06
C PHE A 77 8.62 -3.35 13.11
N GLU A 78 9.03 -3.89 14.26
CA GLU A 78 10.41 -4.40 14.44
C GLU A 78 10.71 -5.61 13.54
N ASP A 79 9.71 -6.42 13.20
CA ASP A 79 9.81 -7.55 12.29
C ASP A 79 9.88 -7.14 10.80
N GLY A 80 9.81 -5.83 10.53
CA GLY A 80 9.82 -5.25 9.19
C GLY A 80 8.46 -5.27 8.46
N SER A 81 7.42 -5.87 9.04
CA SER A 81 6.06 -5.72 8.55
C SER A 81 5.53 -4.31 8.82
N SER A 82 4.43 -3.91 8.20
CA SER A 82 3.93 -2.54 8.33
C SER A 82 2.43 -2.40 8.18
N ILE A 83 1.91 -1.30 8.75
CA ILE A 83 0.57 -0.77 8.47
C ILE A 83 0.73 0.54 7.71
N ARG A 84 0.12 0.62 6.52
CA ARG A 84 0.24 1.76 5.63
C ARG A 84 -1.13 2.37 5.36
N LEU A 85 -1.21 3.69 5.46
CA LEU A 85 -2.36 4.48 5.06
C LEU A 85 -1.99 5.30 3.82
N THR A 86 -2.84 5.29 2.81
CA THR A 86 -2.65 6.04 1.57
C THR A 86 -3.93 6.75 1.17
N VAL A 87 -3.82 7.98 0.67
CA VAL A 87 -4.93 8.74 0.09
C VAL A 87 -4.64 9.08 -1.37
N ASN A 88 -5.66 8.99 -2.20
CA ASN A 88 -5.59 9.40 -3.60
C ASN A 88 -6.86 10.16 -3.99
N VAL A 89 -6.69 11.26 -4.71
CA VAL A 89 -7.78 12.06 -5.28
C VAL A 89 -7.44 12.36 -6.73
N THR A 90 -8.36 12.01 -7.63
CA THR A 90 -8.18 12.12 -9.07
C THR A 90 -9.36 12.86 -9.69
N ALA A 91 -9.08 13.87 -10.51
CA ALA A 91 -10.09 14.50 -11.35
C ALA A 91 -10.49 13.55 -12.48
N GLN A 92 -11.78 13.41 -12.74
CA GLN A 92 -12.30 12.63 -13.87
C GLN A 92 -12.49 13.57 -15.08
N PRO A 93 -12.01 13.20 -16.28
CA PRO A 93 -12.21 14.04 -17.45
C PRO A 93 -13.71 14.13 -17.80
N ASN A 94 -14.28 15.34 -17.76
CA ASN A 94 -15.65 15.56 -18.20
C ASN A 94 -15.74 15.36 -19.72
N SER A 95 -16.45 14.33 -20.17
CA SER A 95 -16.66 14.01 -21.59
C SER A 95 -17.69 14.92 -22.29
N GLY A 96 -18.29 15.88 -21.56
CA GLY A 96 -19.27 16.83 -22.07
C GLY A 96 -18.70 18.23 -22.23
N ALA A 97 -18.53 18.69 -23.47
CA ALA A 97 -18.28 20.09 -23.78
C ALA A 97 -19.35 21.00 -23.14
N ARG A 98 -18.95 22.07 -22.43
CA ARG A 98 -19.58 23.42 -22.54
C ARG A 98 -18.97 24.51 -21.65
N SER A 99 -18.74 25.63 -22.33
CA SER A 99 -18.98 27.01 -21.92
C SER A 99 -18.03 27.70 -20.93
N LEU A 100 -17.21 28.58 -21.50
CA LEU A 100 -16.57 29.72 -20.84
C LEU A 100 -17.64 30.55 -20.09
N ALA A 101 -17.65 30.54 -18.75
CA ALA A 101 -18.08 31.64 -17.83
C ALA A 101 -18.65 31.19 -16.46
N ALA A 102 -18.75 29.90 -16.13
CA ALA A 102 -18.96 29.45 -14.75
C ALA A 102 -17.72 28.70 -14.27
N ALA A 103 -17.36 28.79 -12.97
CA ALA A 103 -16.33 27.93 -12.40
C ALA A 103 -16.70 26.48 -12.73
N ALA A 104 -15.92 25.86 -13.61
CA ALA A 104 -16.29 24.58 -14.19
C ALA A 104 -16.41 23.56 -13.05
N VAL A 105 -17.61 23.00 -12.89
CA VAL A 105 -17.82 21.90 -11.96
C VAL A 105 -17.01 20.72 -12.49
N GLN A 106 -16.14 20.19 -11.62
CA GLN A 106 -15.19 19.14 -11.92
C GLN A 106 -15.56 17.89 -11.11
N ASP A 107 -15.59 16.74 -11.80
CA ASP A 107 -15.83 15.43 -11.20
C ASP A 107 -14.53 14.89 -10.58
N TYR A 108 -14.63 14.26 -9.42
CA TYR A 108 -13.49 13.72 -8.67
C TYR A 108 -13.80 12.36 -8.03
N ASN A 109 -12.85 11.44 -8.17
CA ASN A 109 -12.80 10.20 -7.39
C ASN A 109 -11.72 10.32 -6.33
N ALA A 110 -12.12 10.20 -5.08
CA ALA A 110 -11.22 10.13 -3.94
C ALA A 110 -11.26 8.76 -3.28
N SER A 111 -10.13 8.35 -2.71
CA SER A 111 -9.99 7.09 -2.01
C SER A 111 -9.00 7.21 -0.86
N VAL A 112 -9.26 6.47 0.20
CA VAL A 112 -8.33 6.25 1.30
C VAL A 112 -8.23 4.75 1.55
N SER A 113 -7.01 4.24 1.64
CA SER A 113 -6.72 2.81 1.79
C SER A 113 -5.84 2.59 3.00
N ILE A 114 -6.16 1.56 3.78
CA ILE A 114 -5.26 1.00 4.78
C ILE A 114 -4.87 -0.42 4.38
N SER A 115 -3.58 -0.73 4.45
CA SER A 115 -3.04 -2.06 4.16
C SER A 115 -2.14 -2.55 5.28
N GLY A 116 -2.12 -3.87 5.46
CA GLY A 116 -1.09 -4.57 6.21
C GLY A 116 -0.12 -5.24 5.24
N SER A 117 1.17 -5.02 5.39
CA SER A 117 2.20 -5.52 4.47
C SER A 117 3.26 -6.31 5.24
N SER A 118 3.85 -7.32 4.60
CA SER A 118 4.97 -8.08 5.16
C SER A 118 6.23 -7.89 4.31
N ALA A 119 7.31 -7.41 4.93
CA ALA A 119 8.61 -7.31 4.27
C ALA A 119 9.16 -8.68 3.83
N THR A 120 8.85 -9.75 4.56
CA THR A 120 9.29 -11.12 4.22
C THR A 120 8.71 -11.61 2.90
N ILE A 121 7.49 -11.18 2.55
CA ILE A 121 6.79 -11.58 1.33
C ILE A 121 6.98 -10.54 0.23
N GLY A 122 7.19 -9.28 0.60
CA GLY A 122 7.27 -8.15 -0.31
C GLY A 122 5.92 -7.76 -0.91
N THR A 123 4.81 -8.02 -0.21
CA THR A 123 3.46 -7.73 -0.68
C THR A 123 2.48 -7.45 0.46
N ASP A 124 1.30 -6.94 0.10
CA ASP A 124 0.21 -6.64 1.01
C ASP A 124 -0.53 -7.93 1.39
N LEU A 125 -0.70 -8.14 2.70
CA LEU A 125 -1.47 -9.23 3.30
C LEU A 125 -2.97 -8.98 3.14
N TRP A 126 -3.37 -7.72 3.16
CA TRP A 126 -4.74 -7.27 2.96
C TRP A 126 -4.72 -5.76 2.73
N THR A 127 -5.72 -5.27 2.00
CA THR A 127 -5.94 -3.85 1.74
C THR A 127 -7.43 -3.55 1.82
N TYR A 128 -7.81 -2.59 2.65
CA TYR A 128 -9.16 -2.07 2.72
C TYR A 128 -9.19 -0.65 2.16
N THR A 129 -10.08 -0.38 1.21
CA THR A 129 -10.19 0.93 0.57
C THR A 129 -11.60 1.48 0.68
N LEU A 130 -11.72 2.75 1.07
CA LEU A 130 -12.94 3.56 0.96
C LEU A 130 -12.84 4.47 -0.26
N TYR A 131 -13.89 4.52 -1.07
CA TYR A 131 -14.03 5.38 -2.24
C TYR A 131 -15.18 6.37 -2.09
N GLN A 132 -14.95 7.60 -2.53
CA GLN A 132 -15.94 8.67 -2.59
C GLN A 132 -15.90 9.37 -3.95
N HIS A 133 -17.03 9.37 -4.64
CA HIS A 133 -17.24 10.19 -5.82
C HIS A 133 -17.91 11.52 -5.44
N TYR A 134 -17.41 12.63 -5.96
CA TYR A 134 -17.95 13.96 -5.68
C TYR A 134 -17.67 14.95 -6.81
N GLN A 135 -18.42 16.04 -6.82
CA GLN A 135 -18.25 17.17 -7.72
C GLN A 135 -17.88 18.42 -6.94
N SER A 136 -16.98 19.23 -7.50
CA SER A 136 -16.61 20.51 -6.90
C SER A 136 -16.49 21.62 -7.95
N ASN A 137 -16.83 22.85 -7.55
CA ASN A 137 -16.55 24.06 -8.33
C ASN A 137 -15.25 24.76 -7.91
N GLY A 138 -14.41 24.11 -7.10
CA GLY A 138 -13.16 24.66 -6.56
C GLY A 138 -13.33 25.52 -5.30
N SER A 139 -14.56 25.73 -4.82
CA SER A 139 -14.84 26.39 -3.54
C SER A 139 -15.65 25.50 -2.59
N VAL A 140 -16.67 24.83 -3.11
CA VAL A 140 -17.54 23.93 -2.36
C VAL A 140 -17.76 22.63 -3.12
N VAL A 141 -17.99 21.54 -2.38
CA VAL A 141 -18.51 20.29 -2.93
C VAL A 141 -19.98 20.52 -3.28
N THR A 142 -20.31 20.45 -4.57
CA THR A 142 -21.64 20.75 -5.09
C THR A 142 -22.54 19.53 -5.15
N TRP A 143 -21.94 18.34 -5.24
CA TRP A 143 -22.63 17.05 -5.24
C TRP A 143 -21.68 15.97 -4.73
N TYR A 144 -22.22 14.91 -4.14
CA TYR A 144 -21.47 13.72 -3.74
C TYR A 144 -22.37 12.49 -3.78
N GLU A 145 -21.76 11.33 -4.01
CA GLU A 145 -22.45 10.05 -3.89
C GLU A 145 -22.83 9.82 -2.42
N GLY A 146 -24.13 9.66 -2.15
CA GLY A 146 -24.65 9.56 -0.77
C GLY A 146 -24.30 8.24 -0.07
N ALA A 147 -24.00 7.20 -0.84
CA ALA A 147 -23.50 5.92 -0.37
C ALA A 147 -22.09 5.69 -0.94
N PRO A 148 -21.02 5.86 -0.14
CA PRO A 148 -19.68 5.58 -0.63
C PRO A 148 -19.51 4.08 -0.85
N SER A 149 -18.48 3.68 -1.56
CA SER A 149 -18.17 2.27 -1.81
C SER A 149 -16.85 1.88 -1.15
N SER A 150 -16.66 0.58 -0.93
CA SER A 150 -15.44 0.01 -0.35
C SER A 150 -14.97 -1.22 -1.13
N THR A 151 -13.70 -1.58 -0.96
CA THR A 151 -13.16 -2.88 -1.35
C THR A 151 -12.29 -3.45 -0.24
N PHE A 152 -12.29 -4.78 -0.12
CA PHE A 152 -11.36 -5.52 0.73
C PHE A 152 -10.62 -6.54 -0.14
N ASP A 153 -9.38 -6.21 -0.47
CA ASP A 153 -8.53 -6.99 -1.34
C ASP A 153 -7.51 -7.77 -0.52
N LYS A 154 -7.30 -9.03 -0.88
CA LYS A 154 -6.29 -9.87 -0.25
C LYS A 154 -5.77 -10.91 -1.23
N PRO A 155 -4.51 -11.33 -1.13
CA PRO A 155 -4.02 -12.47 -1.88
C PRO A 155 -4.74 -13.75 -1.45
N PHE A 156 -4.80 -14.73 -2.36
CA PHE A 156 -5.55 -15.99 -2.14
C PHE A 156 -5.08 -16.78 -0.91
N TYR A 157 -3.84 -16.57 -0.46
CA TYR A 157 -3.22 -17.22 0.68
C TYR A 157 -3.36 -16.45 2.00
N SER A 158 -3.89 -15.22 1.97
CA SER A 158 -4.14 -14.45 3.19
C SER A 158 -5.39 -14.97 3.91
N LEU A 159 -5.23 -15.20 5.22
CA LEU A 159 -6.28 -15.67 6.12
C LEU A 159 -7.13 -14.55 6.71
N TRP A 160 -6.92 -13.32 6.26
CA TRP A 160 -7.79 -12.21 6.61
C TRP A 160 -9.15 -12.34 5.93
N SER A 161 -10.21 -11.98 6.64
CA SER A 161 -11.55 -11.82 6.10
C SER A 161 -12.19 -10.55 6.62
N LEU A 162 -12.97 -9.89 5.77
CA LEU A 162 -13.87 -8.82 6.21
C LEU A 162 -15.13 -9.45 6.79
N ASP A 163 -15.39 -9.21 8.09
CA ASP A 163 -16.54 -9.77 8.79
C ASP A 163 -17.77 -8.88 8.65
N SER A 164 -17.57 -7.56 8.71
CA SER A 164 -18.64 -6.57 8.58
C SER A 164 -18.08 -5.19 8.23
N GLU A 165 -18.91 -4.38 7.59
CA GLU A 165 -18.60 -2.98 7.28
C GLU A 165 -19.80 -2.05 7.49
N VAL A 166 -19.51 -0.79 7.82
CA VAL A 166 -20.49 0.29 7.91
C VAL A 166 -19.93 1.51 7.18
N LEU A 167 -20.68 1.98 6.19
CA LEU A 167 -20.33 3.09 5.32
C LEU A 167 -21.26 4.28 5.58
N ALA A 168 -20.71 5.49 5.61
CA ALA A 168 -21.50 6.70 5.78
C ALA A 168 -20.83 7.94 5.18
N VAL A 169 -21.64 8.87 4.69
CA VAL A 169 -21.18 10.20 4.24
C VAL A 169 -22.01 11.27 4.92
N THR A 170 -21.34 12.31 5.40
CA THR A 170 -21.97 13.49 6.01
C THR A 170 -21.32 14.77 5.52
N SER A 171 -21.96 15.91 5.77
CA SER A 171 -21.28 17.20 5.65
C SER A 171 -20.08 17.27 6.59
N ASN A 172 -19.01 17.92 6.14
CA ASN A 172 -17.79 18.09 6.92
C ASN A 172 -18.02 19.12 8.05
N PRO A 173 -17.97 18.72 9.33
CA PRO A 173 -18.24 19.63 10.45
C PRO A 173 -17.17 20.71 10.61
N GLY A 174 -15.93 20.45 10.17
CA GLY A 174 -14.83 21.41 10.23
C GLY A 174 -14.77 22.37 9.04
N TYR A 175 -15.46 22.06 7.95
CA TYR A 175 -15.40 22.83 6.70
C TYR A 175 -16.78 22.91 6.03
N PRO A 176 -17.53 24.00 6.25
CA PRO A 176 -18.79 24.25 5.54
C PRO A 176 -18.59 24.15 4.02
N GLY A 177 -19.40 23.32 3.37
CA GLY A 177 -19.27 23.02 1.93
C GLY A 177 -18.26 21.90 1.58
N GLY A 178 -17.74 21.17 2.58
CA GLY A 178 -17.01 19.92 2.40
C GLY A 178 -17.83 18.68 2.80
N ILE A 179 -17.25 17.50 2.61
CA ILE A 179 -17.84 16.21 3.01
C ILE A 179 -16.87 15.37 3.84
N TYR A 180 -17.42 14.53 4.70
CA TYR A 180 -16.75 13.44 5.42
C TYR A 180 -17.33 12.12 4.93
N SER A 181 -16.50 11.30 4.29
CA SER A 181 -16.82 9.92 3.97
C SER A 181 -16.15 9.01 4.97
N THR A 182 -16.85 8.01 5.49
CA THR A 182 -16.34 7.11 6.53
C THR A 182 -16.68 5.67 6.23
N ALA A 183 -15.77 4.80 6.64
CA ALA A 183 -15.92 3.36 6.51
C ALA A 183 -15.35 2.67 7.75
N SER A 184 -16.21 2.07 8.56
CA SER A 184 -15.81 1.22 9.68
C SER A 184 -15.80 -0.22 9.22
N MET A 185 -14.65 -0.89 9.34
CA MET A 185 -14.49 -2.31 9.08
C MET A 185 -14.20 -3.07 10.36
N LYS A 186 -14.71 -4.30 10.41
CA LYS A 186 -14.24 -5.35 11.30
C LYS A 186 -13.70 -6.47 10.44
N CYS A 187 -12.45 -6.82 10.63
CA CYS A 187 -11.81 -7.93 9.95
C CYS A 187 -11.30 -8.95 10.96
N SER A 188 -11.25 -10.20 10.53
CA SER A 188 -10.70 -11.28 11.33
C SER A 188 -9.54 -11.96 10.61
N PHE A 189 -8.60 -12.43 11.41
CA PHE A 189 -7.51 -13.30 10.99
C PHE A 189 -7.76 -14.69 11.57
N GLY A 190 -7.84 -15.72 10.71
CA GLY A 190 -8.22 -17.07 11.12
C GLY A 190 -7.34 -18.17 10.54
N ILE A 191 -6.50 -18.77 11.38
CA ILE A 191 -5.96 -20.12 11.17
C ILE A 191 -7.01 -21.15 11.64
N TRP A 192 -7.25 -22.18 10.82
CA TRP A 192 -8.39 -23.13 10.85
C TRP A 192 -8.71 -23.81 12.21
N GLU A 193 -7.88 -23.63 13.24
CA GLU A 193 -7.95 -24.31 14.55
C GLU A 193 -7.97 -23.36 15.76
N VAL A 194 -7.89 -22.03 15.56
CA VAL A 194 -7.86 -21.04 16.65
C VAL A 194 -9.00 -20.04 16.44
N SER A 195 -9.64 -19.62 17.53
CA SER A 195 -10.67 -18.58 17.50
C SER A 195 -10.19 -17.38 16.67
N PRO A 196 -10.95 -16.94 15.66
CA PRO A 196 -10.53 -15.85 14.78
C PRO A 196 -10.28 -14.58 15.60
N GLN A 197 -9.10 -13.99 15.45
CA GLN A 197 -8.72 -12.76 16.13
C GLN A 197 -9.18 -11.57 15.28
N THR A 198 -9.70 -10.50 15.91
CA THR A 198 -10.37 -9.41 15.18
C THR A 198 -9.63 -8.08 15.30
N ALA A 199 -9.47 -7.38 14.18
CA ALA A 199 -9.05 -5.98 14.13
C ALA A 199 -10.22 -5.09 13.70
N ASN A 200 -10.30 -3.88 14.27
CA ASN A 200 -11.32 -2.90 13.91
C ASN A 200 -10.64 -1.61 13.44
N ALA A 201 -11.07 -1.10 12.30
CA ALA A 201 -10.55 0.14 11.76
C ALA A 201 -11.69 1.01 11.22
N LYS A 202 -11.56 2.32 11.38
CA LYS A 202 -12.38 3.32 10.72
C LYS A 202 -11.52 4.19 9.84
N LEU A 203 -11.80 4.11 8.54
CA LEU A 203 -11.30 5.06 7.56
C LEU A 203 -12.18 6.29 7.53
N THR A 204 -11.56 7.45 7.42
CA THR A 204 -12.25 8.74 7.23
C THR A 204 -11.55 9.52 6.14
N LEU A 205 -12.34 10.06 5.23
CA LEU A 205 -11.90 10.91 4.14
C LEU A 205 -12.58 12.27 4.27
N SER A 206 -11.79 13.26 4.69
CA SER A 206 -12.18 14.66 4.79
C SER A 206 -11.89 15.35 3.46
N ILE A 207 -12.93 15.81 2.76
CA ILE A 207 -12.78 16.52 1.48
C ILE A 207 -13.32 17.93 1.62
N LYS A 208 -12.53 18.91 1.18
CA LYS A 208 -12.94 20.32 1.09
C LYS A 208 -13.22 20.68 -0.37
N GLY A 209 -14.11 21.64 -0.59
CA GLY A 209 -14.45 22.11 -1.93
C GLY A 209 -13.27 22.66 -2.73
N ASN A 210 -12.25 23.20 -2.07
CA ASN A 210 -11.03 23.68 -2.74
C ASN A 210 -10.07 22.57 -3.21
N GLY A 211 -10.45 21.29 -3.10
CA GLY A 211 -9.64 20.15 -3.53
C GLY A 211 -8.58 19.71 -2.51
N THR A 212 -8.55 20.33 -1.31
CA THR A 212 -7.75 19.79 -0.20
C THR A 212 -8.49 18.65 0.50
N TYR A 213 -7.73 17.67 0.95
CA TYR A 213 -8.24 16.46 1.57
C TYR A 213 -7.32 15.97 2.70
N THR A 214 -7.92 15.20 3.59
CA THR A 214 -7.20 14.50 4.65
C THR A 214 -7.81 13.11 4.81
N GLY A 215 -6.96 12.09 4.82
CA GLY A 215 -7.34 10.70 5.11
C GLY A 215 -6.91 10.32 6.52
N TYR A 216 -7.75 9.58 7.22
CA TYR A 216 -7.47 9.08 8.56
C TYR A 216 -7.77 7.60 8.66
N ALA A 217 -7.00 6.88 9.47
CA ALA A 217 -7.35 5.56 9.97
C ALA A 217 -7.23 5.54 11.50
N HIS A 218 -8.28 5.08 12.19
CA HIS A 218 -8.28 4.96 13.64
C HIS A 218 -9.05 3.73 14.13
N PHE A 219 -8.82 3.34 15.38
CA PHE A 219 -9.49 2.23 16.03
C PHE A 219 -10.96 2.55 16.37
N VAL A 220 -11.83 1.54 16.38
CA VAL A 220 -13.28 1.64 16.67
C VAL A 220 -13.72 0.62 17.71
#